data_AF-A0A3C1XA51-F1
#
_entry.id   AF-A0A3C1XA51-F1
#
_cell.length_a   1.000
_cell.length_b   1.000
_cell.length_c   1.000
_cell.angle_alpha   90.00
_cell.angle_beta   90.00
_cell.angle_gamma   90.00
#
_symmetry.space_group_name_H-M   'P 1'
#
loop_
_entity.id
_entity.type
_entity.pdbx_description
1 polymer ?
#
loop_
_entity_poly.entity_id
_entity_poly.type
_entity_poly.pdbx_seq_one_letter_code
_entity_poly.pdbx_strand_id
1 'polypeptide(L)'
;MAWYAIEPFVEVLGISPLQNNAKLQQFAVRRIATSTQTRPAAANTVLRIIAESAASSDTTRRTAAIGLLEAFHTGLAGRAKVSPPADWTAIYAGIQKSDSAELRRAADRLAAVFGDGAALADLRKLAANSAADYTARDQAILALAQAKDTESIPMLFNLLGDRAVYSTVIKALAGFDHPDTAKELLNRMAGFKDGNRGLAVDTLISRRTWADQLVAAVEAGRFDAKELTAAQVRQLLAFNDEHIRSVLESRWGVIQETPEARRIAIEKWQKTITPDSLAKTSLENGAELFRKNCASCHKLYGEGKTIGPDLTGANRSSVEYLLINILDPHAVVPKQFTTSVLVLQDGRIVTGVVVSETEQTLVVQTDREQITLAVSEVAERRNTGQSLMPDGLLDKLTEQEVLDLFGFIMFRK
;
A
#
# COMPACT_ATOMS: atom_id res chain seq x y z
N MET A 1 -24.57 0.00 7.68
CA MET A 1 -25.26 0.76 8.74
C MET A 1 -25.25 0.04 10.08
N ALA A 2 -25.53 -1.27 10.16
CA ALA A 2 -25.53 -2.01 11.44
C ALA A 2 -24.21 -1.94 12.25
N TRP A 3 -23.05 -1.94 11.61
CA TRP A 3 -21.75 -1.88 12.31
C TRP A 3 -21.61 -0.64 13.20
N TYR A 4 -21.98 0.55 12.72
CA TYR A 4 -21.82 1.80 13.48
C TYR A 4 -22.67 1.86 14.76
N ALA A 5 -23.77 1.10 14.83
CA ALA A 5 -24.57 0.98 16.04
C ALA A 5 -23.98 0.00 17.06
N ILE A 6 -23.19 -0.99 16.59
CA ILE A 6 -22.65 -2.08 17.39
C ILE A 6 -21.25 -1.76 17.90
N GLU A 7 -20.42 -1.11 17.08
CA GLU A 7 -18.99 -0.85 17.31
C GLU A 7 -18.68 -0.30 18.72
N PRO A 8 -19.43 0.69 19.27
CA PRO A 8 -19.13 1.24 20.60
C PRO A 8 -19.30 0.24 21.74
N PHE A 9 -20.05 -0.85 21.52
CA PHE A 9 -20.40 -1.83 22.54
C PHE A 9 -19.63 -3.14 22.41
N VAL A 10 -18.89 -3.36 21.33
CA VAL A 10 -18.19 -4.62 21.05
C VAL A 10 -17.22 -5.00 22.16
N GLU A 11 -16.53 -4.03 22.74
CA GLU A 11 -15.54 -4.30 23.80
C GLU A 11 -16.19 -4.74 25.13
N VAL A 12 -17.49 -4.48 25.29
CA VAL A 12 -18.29 -4.89 26.46
C VAL A 12 -19.08 -6.16 26.17
N LEU A 13 -19.73 -6.24 25.01
CA LEU A 13 -20.62 -7.33 24.62
C LEU A 13 -19.87 -8.53 24.01
N GLY A 14 -18.62 -8.34 23.58
CA GLY A 14 -17.83 -9.35 22.88
C GLY A 14 -18.42 -9.70 21.51
N ILE A 15 -18.18 -10.93 21.06
CA ILE A 15 -18.58 -11.41 19.72
C ILE A 15 -19.76 -12.39 19.73
N SER A 16 -20.18 -12.86 20.90
CA SER A 16 -21.25 -13.87 21.04
C SER A 16 -22.60 -13.41 20.47
N PRO A 17 -23.05 -12.15 20.67
CA PRO A 17 -24.30 -11.65 20.07
C PRO A 17 -24.27 -11.62 18.53
N LEU A 18 -23.07 -11.72 17.92
CA LEU A 18 -22.85 -11.61 16.49
C LEU A 18 -22.69 -12.98 15.81
N GLN A 19 -22.92 -14.09 16.52
CA GLN A 19 -22.73 -15.46 16.03
C GLN A 19 -23.42 -15.79 14.69
N ASN A 20 -24.52 -15.10 14.37
CA ASN A 20 -25.25 -15.31 13.12
C ASN A 20 -24.72 -14.46 11.94
N ASN A 21 -23.66 -13.68 12.13
CA ASN A 21 -23.08 -12.82 11.10
C ASN A 21 -21.54 -12.79 11.19
N ALA A 22 -20.90 -13.66 10.41
CA ALA A 22 -19.45 -13.80 10.37
C ALA A 22 -18.72 -12.48 10.07
N LYS A 23 -19.28 -11.62 9.20
CA LYS A 23 -18.66 -10.34 8.85
C LYS A 23 -18.66 -9.36 10.02
N LEU A 24 -19.76 -9.29 10.77
CA LEU A 24 -19.83 -8.47 11.98
C LEU A 24 -18.92 -9.02 13.08
N GLN A 25 -18.78 -10.35 13.21
CA GLN A 25 -17.79 -10.93 14.13
C GLN A 25 -16.36 -10.53 13.76
N GLN A 26 -15.98 -10.63 12.49
CA GLN A 26 -14.64 -10.23 12.04
C GLN A 26 -14.36 -8.73 12.33
N PHE A 27 -15.33 -7.85 12.09
CA PHE A 27 -15.19 -6.43 12.44
C PHE A 27 -15.07 -6.23 13.96
N ALA A 28 -15.86 -6.95 14.75
CA ALA A 28 -15.78 -6.92 16.20
C ALA A 28 -14.42 -7.39 16.72
N VAL A 29 -13.90 -8.51 16.22
CA VAL A 29 -12.57 -9.01 16.57
C VAL A 29 -11.48 -8.00 16.20
N ARG A 30 -11.52 -7.41 15.00
CA ARG A 30 -10.57 -6.35 14.60
C ARG A 30 -10.58 -5.18 15.58
N ARG A 31 -11.77 -4.75 16.00
CA ARG A 31 -11.92 -3.63 16.94
C ARG A 31 -11.42 -3.95 18.36
N ILE A 32 -11.57 -5.20 18.81
CA ILE A 32 -11.03 -5.65 20.10
C ILE A 32 -9.51 -5.76 20.04
N ALA A 33 -8.97 -6.26 18.92
CA ALA A 33 -7.53 -6.37 18.72
C ALA A 33 -6.83 -5.00 18.79
N THR A 34 -7.41 -3.93 18.22
CA THR A 34 -6.81 -2.58 18.30
C THR A 34 -6.61 -2.11 19.74
N SER A 35 -7.52 -2.48 20.65
CA SER A 35 -7.47 -2.13 22.08
C SER A 35 -6.81 -3.18 22.96
N THR A 36 -6.09 -4.17 22.41
CA THR A 36 -5.51 -5.27 23.21
C THR A 36 -4.61 -4.81 24.36
N GLN A 37 -3.95 -3.64 24.24
CA GLN A 37 -3.10 -3.09 25.30
C GLN A 37 -3.88 -2.29 26.35
N THR A 38 -4.96 -1.61 25.96
CA THR A 38 -5.78 -0.80 26.87
C THR A 38 -6.90 -1.59 27.52
N ARG A 39 -7.37 -2.66 26.86
CA ARG A 39 -8.42 -3.59 27.31
C ARG A 39 -8.02 -5.05 27.09
N PRO A 40 -6.95 -5.54 27.75
CA PRO A 40 -6.45 -6.90 27.55
C PRO A 40 -7.47 -7.99 27.91
N ALA A 41 -8.41 -7.73 28.83
CA ALA A 41 -9.44 -8.70 29.22
C ALA A 41 -10.43 -9.02 28.08
N ALA A 42 -10.78 -8.03 27.26
CA ALA A 42 -11.67 -8.23 26.11
C ALA A 42 -10.96 -9.05 25.01
N ALA A 43 -9.69 -8.73 24.74
CA ALA A 43 -8.82 -9.49 23.84
C ALA A 43 -8.66 -10.94 24.31
N ASN A 44 -8.43 -11.15 25.60
CA ASN A 44 -8.30 -12.47 26.19
C ASN A 44 -9.59 -13.29 26.02
N THR A 45 -10.74 -12.68 26.31
CA THR A 45 -12.05 -13.32 26.18
C THR A 45 -12.34 -13.74 24.75
N VAL A 46 -12.07 -12.88 23.77
CA VAL A 46 -12.34 -13.21 22.36
C VAL A 46 -11.40 -14.29 21.84
N LEU A 47 -10.12 -14.28 22.23
CA LEU A 47 -9.17 -15.33 21.84
C LEU A 47 -9.55 -16.70 22.43
N ARG A 48 -10.11 -16.74 23.64
CA ARG A 48 -10.65 -17.99 24.21
C ARG A 48 -11.83 -18.54 23.40
N ILE A 49 -12.77 -17.68 22.99
CA ILE A 49 -13.90 -18.10 22.13
C ILE A 49 -13.39 -18.64 20.78
N ILE A 50 -12.37 -18.00 20.22
CA ILE A 50 -11.72 -18.47 18.99
C ILE A 50 -11.05 -19.83 19.22
N ALA A 51 -10.34 -20.02 20.34
CA ALA A 51 -9.69 -21.28 20.69
C ALA A 51 -10.70 -22.43 20.87
N GLU A 52 -11.85 -22.16 21.51
CA GLU A 52 -12.95 -23.13 21.65
C GLU A 52 -13.50 -23.56 20.29
N SER A 53 -13.66 -22.59 19.36
CA SER A 53 -14.10 -22.86 17.98
C SER A 53 -13.04 -23.65 17.19
N ALA A 54 -11.76 -23.34 17.42
CA ALA A 54 -10.61 -24.00 16.80
C ALA A 54 -10.45 -25.47 17.25
N ALA A 55 -10.81 -25.78 18.50
CA ALA A 55 -10.77 -27.14 19.05
C ALA A 55 -11.98 -28.00 18.63
N SER A 56 -12.99 -27.43 17.96
CA SER A 56 -14.19 -28.16 17.55
C SER A 56 -13.91 -29.17 16.43
N SER A 57 -14.58 -30.32 16.47
CA SER A 57 -14.59 -31.28 15.36
C SER A 57 -15.36 -30.75 14.14
N ASP A 58 -16.26 -29.78 14.33
CA ASP A 58 -17.03 -29.12 13.26
C ASP A 58 -16.11 -28.26 12.38
N THR A 59 -15.97 -28.66 11.12
CA THR A 59 -15.17 -27.94 10.11
C THR A 59 -15.62 -26.50 9.93
N THR A 60 -16.92 -26.21 10.01
CA THR A 60 -17.45 -24.84 9.86
C THR A 60 -16.94 -23.93 10.98
N ARG A 61 -16.95 -24.44 12.22
CA ARG A 61 -16.42 -23.72 13.39
C ARG A 61 -14.91 -23.52 13.30
N ARG A 62 -14.17 -24.52 12.83
CA ARG A 62 -12.72 -24.39 12.59
C ARG A 62 -12.41 -23.34 11.52
N THR A 63 -13.12 -23.33 10.40
CA THR A 63 -12.97 -22.31 9.35
C THR A 63 -13.31 -20.92 9.87
N ALA A 64 -14.36 -20.79 10.69
CA ALA A 64 -14.68 -19.52 11.35
C ALA A 64 -13.54 -19.07 12.28
N ALA A 65 -12.95 -19.98 13.06
CA ALA A 65 -11.83 -19.66 13.94
C ALA A 65 -10.62 -19.11 13.18
N ILE A 66 -10.28 -19.70 12.02
CA ILE A 66 -9.22 -19.18 11.13
C ILE A 66 -9.53 -17.73 10.73
N GLY A 67 -10.75 -17.47 10.24
CA GLY A 67 -11.16 -16.12 9.84
C GLY A 67 -11.15 -15.11 11.00
N LEU A 68 -11.40 -15.54 12.23
CA LEU A 68 -11.34 -14.69 13.42
C LEU A 68 -9.91 -14.45 13.90
N LEU A 69 -9.01 -15.44 13.82
CA LEU A 69 -7.57 -15.22 14.05
C LEU A 69 -7.00 -14.20 13.06
N GLU A 70 -7.34 -14.34 11.78
CA GLU A 70 -6.95 -13.37 10.74
C GLU A 70 -7.53 -11.98 11.00
N ALA A 71 -8.77 -11.90 11.46
CA ALA A 71 -9.37 -10.64 11.86
C ALA A 71 -8.63 -10.01 13.06
N PHE A 72 -8.21 -10.82 14.03
CA PHE A 72 -7.43 -10.34 15.17
C PHE A 72 -6.07 -9.80 14.71
N HIS A 73 -5.34 -10.59 13.91
CA HIS A 73 -4.07 -10.18 13.31
C HIS A 73 -4.21 -8.89 12.49
N THR A 74 -5.26 -8.78 11.67
CA THR A 74 -5.57 -7.56 10.90
C THR A 74 -5.81 -6.35 11.80
N GLY A 75 -6.46 -6.53 12.95
CA GLY A 75 -6.66 -5.45 13.94
C GLY A 75 -5.36 -4.96 14.59
N LEU A 76 -4.28 -5.74 14.47
CA LEU A 76 -2.93 -5.37 14.90
C LEU A 76 -2.04 -4.88 13.73
N ALA A 77 -2.57 -4.74 12.52
CA ALA A 77 -1.79 -4.33 11.35
C ALA A 77 -0.99 -3.05 11.60
N GLY A 78 0.27 -3.03 11.12
CA GLY A 78 1.20 -1.92 11.33
C GLY A 78 1.82 -1.86 12.74
N ARG A 79 1.45 -2.76 13.66
CA ARG A 79 2.03 -2.85 15.00
C ARG A 79 2.95 -4.06 15.10
N ALA A 80 4.05 -3.89 15.81
CA ALA A 80 5.05 -4.91 16.11
C ALA A 80 5.22 -5.05 17.63
N LYS A 81 5.69 -6.22 18.09
CA LYS A 81 6.07 -6.48 19.49
C LYS A 81 4.94 -6.11 20.48
N VAL A 82 3.71 -6.45 20.12
CA VAL A 82 2.54 -6.18 20.98
C VAL A 82 2.57 -7.16 22.15
N SER A 83 2.27 -6.70 23.37
CA SER A 83 2.18 -7.62 24.51
C SER A 83 1.02 -8.62 24.33
N PRO A 84 1.26 -9.94 24.45
CA PRO A 84 0.19 -10.92 24.32
C PRO A 84 -0.81 -10.82 25.48
N PRO A 85 -2.11 -11.12 25.24
CA PRO A 85 -3.08 -11.34 26.31
C PRO A 85 -2.71 -12.50 27.23
N ALA A 86 -3.21 -12.50 28.47
CA ALA A 86 -2.77 -13.41 29.53
C ALA A 86 -2.82 -14.90 29.16
N ASP A 87 -3.88 -15.35 28.49
CA ASP A 87 -4.08 -16.78 28.17
C ASP A 87 -3.46 -17.18 26.82
N TRP A 88 -2.83 -16.24 26.10
CA TRP A 88 -2.36 -16.48 24.73
C TRP A 88 -1.42 -17.68 24.64
N THR A 89 -0.47 -17.84 25.57
CA THR A 89 0.48 -18.95 25.57
C THR A 89 -0.22 -20.31 25.59
N ALA A 90 -1.25 -20.46 26.42
CA ALA A 90 -2.02 -21.69 26.51
C ALA A 90 -2.91 -21.90 25.26
N ILE A 91 -3.52 -20.84 24.76
CA ILE A 91 -4.33 -20.84 23.54
C ILE A 91 -3.50 -21.26 22.33
N TYR A 92 -2.33 -20.65 22.14
CA TYR A 92 -1.40 -20.96 21.05
C TYR A 92 -0.96 -22.42 21.10
N ALA A 93 -0.51 -22.90 22.26
CA ALA A 93 -0.11 -24.30 22.45
C ALA A 93 -1.26 -25.30 22.18
N GLY A 94 -2.51 -24.91 22.46
CA GLY A 94 -3.70 -25.69 22.12
C GLY A 94 -3.93 -25.75 20.61
N ILE A 95 -3.87 -24.61 19.92
CA ILE A 95 -4.09 -24.51 18.48
C ILE A 95 -3.00 -25.28 17.70
N GLN A 96 -1.75 -25.24 18.16
CA GLN A 96 -0.64 -25.96 17.51
C GLN A 96 -0.80 -27.49 17.50
N LYS A 97 -1.69 -28.06 18.33
CA LYS A 97 -2.03 -29.49 18.31
C LYS A 97 -3.07 -29.86 17.25
N SER A 98 -3.68 -28.88 16.58
CA SER A 98 -4.66 -29.12 15.53
C SER A 98 -4.04 -29.85 14.34
N ASP A 99 -4.82 -30.66 13.63
CA ASP A 99 -4.46 -31.26 12.34
C ASP A 99 -4.47 -30.24 11.19
N SER A 100 -5.26 -29.16 11.31
CA SER A 100 -5.39 -28.11 10.30
C SER A 100 -4.14 -27.24 10.20
N ALA A 101 -3.42 -27.36 9.07
CA ALA A 101 -2.25 -26.54 8.78
C ALA A 101 -2.59 -25.04 8.65
N GLU A 102 -3.76 -24.71 8.10
CA GLU A 102 -4.22 -23.33 7.95
C GLU A 102 -4.47 -22.66 9.29
N LEU A 103 -5.06 -23.40 10.24
CA LEU A 103 -5.30 -22.93 11.60
C LEU A 103 -3.99 -22.69 12.36
N ARG A 104 -3.03 -23.62 12.26
CA ARG A 104 -1.69 -23.43 12.85
C ARG A 104 -1.00 -22.18 12.27
N ARG A 105 -1.01 -22.01 10.95
CA ARG A 105 -0.41 -20.84 10.27
C ARG A 105 -1.07 -19.52 10.68
N ALA A 106 -2.39 -19.48 10.83
CA ALA A 106 -3.10 -18.29 11.30
C ALA A 106 -2.69 -17.93 12.73
N ALA A 107 -2.51 -18.93 13.60
CA ALA A 107 -2.00 -18.72 14.94
C ALA A 107 -0.52 -18.29 14.95
N ASP A 108 0.32 -18.83 14.07
CA ASP A 108 1.74 -18.46 13.95
C ASP A 108 1.92 -16.98 13.55
N ARG A 109 1.11 -16.49 12.60
CA ARG A 109 1.11 -15.06 12.22
C ARG A 109 0.77 -14.18 13.41
N LEU A 110 -0.26 -14.54 14.18
CA LEU A 110 -0.63 -13.78 15.37
C LEU A 110 0.45 -13.87 16.46
N ALA A 111 1.06 -15.04 16.66
CA ALA A 111 2.16 -15.25 17.60
C ALA A 111 3.39 -14.39 17.24
N ALA A 112 3.69 -14.23 15.94
CA ALA A 112 4.79 -13.40 15.46
C ALA A 112 4.62 -11.93 15.86
N VAL A 113 3.40 -11.38 15.79
CA VAL A 113 3.12 -9.99 16.23
C VAL A 113 3.37 -9.83 17.74
N PHE A 114 3.16 -10.89 18.51
CA PHE A 114 3.46 -10.94 19.94
C PHE A 114 4.94 -11.23 20.27
N GLY A 115 5.77 -11.46 19.25
CA GLY A 115 7.21 -11.71 19.40
C GLY A 115 7.58 -13.15 19.75
N ASP A 116 6.74 -14.14 19.44
CA ASP A 116 7.05 -15.55 19.68
C ASP A 116 8.17 -16.04 18.74
N GLY A 117 9.31 -16.45 19.31
CA GLY A 117 10.48 -16.88 18.54
C GLY A 117 10.28 -18.19 17.77
N ALA A 118 9.49 -19.12 18.27
CA ALA A 118 9.16 -20.36 17.56
C ALA A 118 8.21 -20.05 16.38
N ALA A 119 7.22 -19.20 16.65
CA ALA A 119 6.45 -18.38 15.72
C ALA A 119 7.23 -17.99 14.46
N LEU A 120 8.21 -17.11 14.71
CA LEU A 120 9.05 -16.51 13.69
C LEU A 120 9.89 -17.55 12.94
N ALA A 121 10.47 -18.52 13.65
CA ALA A 121 11.27 -19.57 13.04
C ALA A 121 10.45 -20.43 12.05
N ASP A 122 9.21 -20.78 12.39
CA ASP A 122 8.36 -21.58 11.51
C ASP A 122 7.83 -20.78 10.32
N LEU A 123 7.53 -19.49 10.51
CA LEU A 123 7.21 -18.59 9.39
C LEU A 123 8.39 -18.42 8.42
N ARG A 124 9.63 -18.33 8.92
CA ARG A 124 10.83 -18.28 8.05
C ARG A 124 10.95 -19.55 7.20
N LYS A 125 10.75 -20.72 7.80
CA LYS A 125 10.76 -22.01 7.07
C LYS A 125 9.66 -22.04 6.00
N LEU A 126 8.46 -21.57 6.32
CA LEU A 126 7.35 -21.51 5.38
C LEU A 126 7.67 -20.57 4.21
N ALA A 127 8.13 -19.34 4.49
CA ALA A 127 8.48 -18.36 3.47
C ALA A 127 9.55 -18.88 2.48
N ALA A 128 10.58 -19.56 3.01
CA ALA A 128 11.68 -20.12 2.23
C ALA A 128 11.32 -21.39 1.43
N ASN A 129 10.19 -22.05 1.72
CA ASN A 129 9.82 -23.29 1.07
C ASN A 129 9.18 -23.06 -0.30
N SER A 130 9.97 -23.20 -1.37
CA SER A 130 9.50 -23.02 -2.75
C SER A 130 8.42 -24.01 -3.20
N ALA A 131 8.23 -25.13 -2.50
CA ALA A 131 7.18 -26.11 -2.77
C ALA A 131 5.85 -25.80 -2.05
N ALA A 132 5.84 -24.83 -1.13
CA ALA A 132 4.62 -24.40 -0.45
C ALA A 132 3.77 -23.48 -1.34
N ASP A 133 2.48 -23.41 -1.02
CA ASP A 133 1.55 -22.47 -1.65
C ASP A 133 2.05 -21.01 -1.53
N TYR A 134 2.04 -20.29 -2.65
CA TYR A 134 2.60 -18.93 -2.72
C TYR A 134 1.85 -17.94 -1.82
N THR A 135 0.53 -18.08 -1.66
CA THR A 135 -0.27 -17.18 -0.80
C THR A 135 0.14 -17.36 0.66
N ALA A 136 0.35 -18.61 1.09
CA ALA A 136 0.85 -18.91 2.43
C ALA A 136 2.26 -18.34 2.67
N ARG A 137 3.13 -18.39 1.65
CA ARG A 137 4.49 -17.82 1.71
C ARG A 137 4.45 -16.29 1.81
N ASP A 138 3.63 -15.62 1.00
CA ASP A 138 3.43 -14.18 1.05
C ASP A 138 2.96 -13.72 2.43
N GLN A 139 1.96 -14.42 2.99
CA GLN A 139 1.46 -14.15 4.34
C GLN A 139 2.54 -14.32 5.41
N ALA A 140 3.43 -15.30 5.27
CA ALA A 140 4.55 -15.48 6.19
C ALA A 140 5.56 -14.35 6.09
N ILE A 141 5.92 -13.92 4.87
CA ILE A 141 6.84 -12.80 4.63
C ILE A 141 6.30 -11.50 5.24
N LEU A 142 5.01 -11.21 5.03
CA LEU A 142 4.36 -10.03 5.61
C LEU A 142 4.32 -10.06 7.14
N ALA A 143 4.05 -11.23 7.74
CA ALA A 143 4.05 -11.38 9.19
C ALA A 143 5.45 -11.19 9.80
N LEU A 144 6.50 -11.71 9.15
CA LEU A 144 7.90 -11.50 9.56
C LEU A 144 8.30 -10.02 9.48
N ALA A 145 7.89 -9.33 8.40
CA ALA A 145 8.12 -7.91 8.23
C ALA A 145 7.40 -7.07 9.30
N GLN A 146 6.12 -7.39 9.56
CA GLN A 146 5.34 -6.74 10.62
C GLN A 146 5.97 -6.96 12.00
N ALA A 147 6.46 -8.16 12.29
CA ALA A 147 7.14 -8.47 13.54
C ALA A 147 8.53 -7.82 13.67
N LYS A 148 9.03 -7.18 12.60
CA LYS A 148 10.40 -6.63 12.50
C LYS A 148 11.47 -7.67 12.78
N ASP A 149 11.28 -8.87 12.22
CA ASP A 149 12.18 -9.99 12.41
C ASP A 149 13.46 -9.89 11.57
N THR A 150 14.51 -9.30 12.13
CA THR A 150 15.79 -9.04 11.43
C THR A 150 16.52 -10.31 11.01
N GLU A 151 16.26 -11.45 11.65
CA GLU A 151 16.84 -12.74 11.26
C GLU A 151 16.33 -13.22 9.89
N SER A 152 15.20 -12.69 9.42
CA SER A 152 14.67 -13.01 8.10
C SER A 152 15.44 -12.38 6.93
N ILE A 153 16.24 -11.32 7.17
CA ILE A 153 16.84 -10.50 6.09
C ILE A 153 17.67 -11.33 5.09
N PRO A 154 18.58 -12.22 5.50
CA PRO A 154 19.34 -13.03 4.53
C PRO A 154 18.45 -13.91 3.65
N MET A 155 17.39 -14.47 4.23
CA MET A 155 16.41 -15.26 3.51
C MET A 155 15.60 -14.39 2.53
N LEU A 156 15.18 -13.19 2.95
CA LEU A 156 14.49 -12.23 2.07
C LEU A 156 15.35 -11.84 0.86
N PHE A 157 16.65 -11.60 1.04
CA PHE A 157 17.54 -11.33 -0.10
C PHE A 157 17.63 -12.48 -1.10
N ASN A 158 17.62 -13.73 -0.62
CA ASN A 158 17.57 -14.91 -1.49
C ASN A 158 16.24 -14.97 -2.26
N LEU A 159 15.11 -14.64 -1.61
CA LEU A 159 13.79 -14.67 -2.22
C LEU A 159 13.52 -13.54 -3.23
N LEU A 160 14.41 -12.54 -3.36
CA LEU A 160 14.32 -11.54 -4.44
C LEU A 160 14.40 -12.16 -5.85
N GLY A 161 14.95 -13.39 -5.97
CA GLY A 161 14.97 -14.13 -7.23
C GLY A 161 13.72 -14.97 -7.50
N ASP A 162 12.83 -15.14 -6.51
CA ASP A 162 11.65 -15.99 -6.62
C ASP A 162 10.44 -15.21 -7.14
N ARG A 163 10.08 -15.44 -8.40
CA ARG A 163 8.95 -14.75 -9.06
C ARG A 163 7.61 -14.92 -8.36
N ALA A 164 7.44 -15.96 -7.55
CA ALA A 164 6.18 -16.20 -6.82
C ALA A 164 5.97 -15.19 -5.69
N VAL A 165 7.05 -14.67 -5.09
CA VAL A 165 6.98 -13.87 -3.84
C VAL A 165 7.81 -12.58 -3.87
N TYR A 166 8.63 -12.35 -4.89
CA TYR A 166 9.54 -11.20 -4.97
C TYR A 166 8.85 -9.82 -4.77
N SER A 167 7.59 -9.66 -5.15
CA SER A 167 6.83 -8.43 -4.95
C SER A 167 6.61 -8.15 -3.46
N THR A 168 6.22 -9.20 -2.73
CA THR A 168 6.04 -9.17 -1.28
C THR A 168 7.36 -8.98 -0.55
N VAL A 169 8.43 -9.62 -1.03
CA VAL A 169 9.77 -9.47 -0.48
C VAL A 169 10.28 -8.03 -0.60
N ILE A 170 10.13 -7.39 -1.77
CA ILE A 170 10.55 -5.99 -1.97
C ILE A 170 9.85 -5.08 -0.95
N LYS A 171 8.54 -5.23 -0.77
CA LYS A 171 7.77 -4.46 0.20
C LYS A 171 8.21 -4.73 1.65
N ALA A 172 8.43 -5.99 1.98
CA ALA A 172 8.89 -6.41 3.31
C ALA A 172 10.25 -5.79 3.66
N LEU A 173 11.19 -5.75 2.70
CA LEU A 173 12.52 -5.20 2.89
C LEU A 173 12.52 -3.71 3.27
N ALA A 174 11.50 -2.94 2.88
CA ALA A 174 11.37 -1.55 3.31
C ALA A 174 11.32 -1.43 4.85
N GLY A 175 10.73 -2.41 5.54
CA GLY A 175 10.64 -2.42 7.00
C GLY A 175 11.96 -2.68 7.75
N PHE A 176 13.03 -3.05 7.05
CA PHE A 176 14.32 -3.42 7.64
C PHE A 176 15.41 -2.43 7.27
N ASP A 177 15.99 -1.76 8.26
CA ASP A 177 17.15 -0.90 8.07
C ASP A 177 18.43 -1.74 7.89
N HIS A 178 18.67 -2.18 6.66
CA HIS A 178 19.86 -2.96 6.33
C HIS A 178 20.69 -2.27 5.23
N PRO A 179 22.02 -2.16 5.40
CA PRO A 179 22.88 -1.43 4.46
C PRO A 179 22.90 -2.06 3.05
N ASP A 180 22.82 -3.39 2.98
CA ASP A 180 22.84 -4.11 1.70
C ASP A 180 21.52 -4.09 0.94
N THR A 181 20.40 -3.64 1.54
CA THR A 181 19.09 -3.67 0.86
C THR A 181 19.14 -2.96 -0.49
N ALA A 182 19.75 -1.77 -0.54
CA ALA A 182 19.83 -1.01 -1.77
C ALA A 182 20.67 -1.70 -2.85
N LYS A 183 21.83 -2.24 -2.46
CA LYS A 183 22.70 -3.03 -3.34
C LYS A 183 21.99 -4.26 -3.90
N GLU A 184 21.31 -5.03 -3.05
CA GLU A 184 20.63 -6.26 -3.45
C GLU A 184 19.47 -6.00 -4.41
N LEU A 185 18.72 -4.91 -4.21
CA LEU A 185 17.68 -4.46 -5.14
C LEU A 185 18.28 -3.98 -6.46
N LEU A 186 19.24 -3.06 -6.43
CA LEU A 186 19.86 -2.49 -7.64
C LEU A 186 20.46 -3.58 -8.54
N ASN A 187 21.14 -4.57 -7.97
CA ASN A 187 21.73 -5.70 -8.70
C ASN A 187 20.69 -6.58 -9.41
N ARG A 188 19.44 -6.59 -8.93
CA ARG A 188 18.35 -7.44 -9.46
C ARG A 188 17.34 -6.67 -10.31
N MET A 189 17.52 -5.37 -10.52
CA MET A 189 16.62 -4.52 -11.31
C MET A 189 16.18 -5.15 -12.63
N ALA A 190 17.12 -5.67 -13.42
CA ALA A 190 16.82 -6.24 -14.74
C ALA A 190 15.86 -7.45 -14.69
N GLY A 191 15.88 -8.19 -13.58
CA GLY A 191 15.03 -9.36 -13.35
C GLY A 191 13.61 -9.02 -12.89
N PHE A 192 13.38 -7.82 -12.35
CA PHE A 192 12.06 -7.40 -11.90
C PHE A 192 11.15 -7.06 -13.09
N LYS A 193 9.98 -7.70 -13.14
CA LYS A 193 8.93 -7.54 -14.16
C LYS A 193 7.64 -7.05 -13.51
N ASP A 194 6.61 -6.79 -14.32
CA ASP A 194 5.23 -6.54 -13.85
C ASP A 194 5.11 -5.42 -12.79
N GLY A 195 5.83 -4.31 -12.99
CA GLY A 195 5.80 -3.17 -12.08
C GLY A 195 6.68 -3.30 -10.83
N ASN A 196 7.34 -4.44 -10.59
CA ASN A 196 8.20 -4.64 -9.41
C ASN A 196 9.47 -3.78 -9.45
N ARG A 197 9.92 -3.31 -10.62
CA ARG A 197 10.96 -2.26 -10.72
C ARG A 197 10.54 -0.99 -9.99
N GLY A 198 9.29 -0.56 -10.18
CA GLY A 198 8.71 0.59 -9.50
C GLY A 198 8.72 0.39 -7.99
N LEU A 199 8.22 -0.75 -7.50
CA LEU A 199 8.21 -1.08 -6.06
C LEU A 199 9.61 -1.09 -5.44
N ALA A 200 10.60 -1.60 -6.17
CA ALA A 200 11.97 -1.60 -5.68
C ALA A 200 12.57 -0.19 -5.65
N VAL A 201 12.25 0.66 -6.63
CA VAL A 201 12.60 2.08 -6.57
C VAL A 201 11.91 2.75 -5.38
N ASP A 202 10.62 2.48 -5.12
CA ASP A 202 9.92 3.04 -3.94
C ASP A 202 10.58 2.63 -2.63
N THR A 203 11.05 1.39 -2.57
CA THR A 203 11.83 0.89 -1.44
C THR A 203 13.15 1.65 -1.33
N LEU A 204 13.91 1.79 -2.43
CA LEU A 204 15.18 2.52 -2.46
C LEU A 204 15.04 3.99 -2.05
N ILE A 205 13.96 4.66 -2.44
CA ILE A 205 13.73 6.07 -2.11
C ILE A 205 12.98 6.25 -0.79
N SER A 206 12.69 5.17 -0.06
CA SER A 206 12.06 5.26 1.26
C SER A 206 13.05 5.71 2.34
N ARG A 207 14.36 5.55 2.13
CA ARG A 207 15.40 5.97 3.09
C ARG A 207 16.49 6.74 2.39
N ARG A 208 17.07 7.69 3.12
CA ARG A 208 18.10 8.57 2.58
C ARG A 208 19.34 7.82 2.08
N THR A 209 19.87 6.92 2.91
CA THR A 209 21.09 6.13 2.60
C THR A 209 20.92 5.21 1.39
N TRP A 210 19.70 4.77 1.11
CA TRP A 210 19.37 3.95 -0.05
C TRP A 210 19.12 4.80 -1.29
N ALA A 211 18.49 5.97 -1.13
CA ALA A 211 18.31 6.96 -2.18
C ALA A 211 19.65 7.44 -2.73
N ASP A 212 20.65 7.69 -1.85
CA ASP A 212 22.00 8.05 -2.27
C ASP A 212 22.64 6.95 -3.16
N GLN A 213 22.39 5.66 -2.87
CA GLN A 213 22.88 4.56 -3.70
C GLN A 213 22.18 4.47 -5.07
N LEU A 214 20.88 4.75 -5.12
CA LEU A 214 20.13 4.86 -6.38
C LEU A 214 20.63 6.04 -7.21
N VAL A 215 20.86 7.19 -6.59
CA VAL A 215 21.39 8.39 -7.24
C VAL A 215 22.80 8.13 -7.79
N ALA A 216 23.67 7.49 -7.01
CA ALA A 216 24.99 7.06 -7.50
C ALA A 216 24.90 6.05 -8.66
N ALA A 217 23.88 5.19 -8.68
CA ALA A 217 23.63 4.30 -9.82
C ALA A 217 23.17 5.06 -11.07
N VAL A 218 22.39 6.13 -10.91
CA VAL A 218 22.00 7.05 -11.99
C VAL A 218 23.22 7.78 -12.55
N GLU A 219 24.07 8.34 -11.69
CA GLU A 219 25.30 9.03 -12.11
C GLU A 219 26.24 8.11 -12.88
N ALA A 220 26.38 6.88 -12.41
CA ALA A 220 27.21 5.85 -13.05
C ALA A 220 26.57 5.24 -14.32
N GLY A 221 25.37 5.66 -14.73
CA GLY A 221 24.65 5.11 -15.88
C GLY A 221 24.18 3.66 -15.71
N ARG A 222 24.18 3.14 -14.47
CA ARG A 222 23.67 1.79 -14.13
C ARG A 222 22.15 1.76 -13.97
N PHE A 223 21.53 2.92 -13.79
CA PHE A 223 20.08 3.10 -13.76
C PHE A 223 19.70 4.32 -14.61
N ASP A 224 18.73 4.17 -15.51
CA ASP A 224 18.27 5.30 -16.33
C ASP A 224 17.30 6.16 -15.51
N ALA A 225 17.66 7.43 -15.28
CA ALA A 225 16.80 8.37 -14.57
C ALA A 225 15.39 8.44 -15.17
N LYS A 226 15.23 8.30 -16.49
CA LYS A 226 13.93 8.36 -17.18
C LYS A 226 12.94 7.27 -16.77
N GLU A 227 13.41 6.25 -16.05
CA GLU A 227 12.54 5.24 -15.44
C GLU A 227 11.82 5.74 -14.18
N LEU A 228 12.32 6.80 -13.54
CA LEU A 228 11.70 7.39 -12.36
C LEU A 228 10.39 8.10 -12.73
N THR A 229 9.34 7.84 -11.97
CA THR A 229 8.08 8.58 -12.08
C THR A 229 8.19 9.95 -11.41
N ALA A 230 7.31 10.88 -11.78
CA ALA A 230 7.23 12.19 -11.11
C ALA A 230 7.02 12.05 -9.60
N ALA A 231 6.22 11.07 -9.14
CA ALA A 231 6.01 10.79 -7.73
C ALA A 231 7.32 10.36 -7.02
N GLN A 232 8.12 9.51 -7.66
CA GLN A 232 9.40 9.06 -7.11
C GLN A 232 10.45 10.18 -7.06
N VAL A 233 10.48 11.02 -8.10
CA VAL A 233 11.32 12.23 -8.13
C VAL A 233 10.92 13.18 -7.00
N ARG A 234 9.63 13.42 -6.78
CA ARG A 234 9.16 14.26 -5.66
C ARG A 234 9.55 13.69 -4.30
N GLN A 235 9.47 12.37 -4.11
CA GLN A 235 9.90 11.75 -2.87
C GLN A 235 11.41 11.86 -2.66
N LEU A 236 12.22 11.68 -3.72
CA LEU A 236 13.67 11.95 -3.65
C LEU A 236 13.98 13.40 -3.26
N LEU A 237 13.24 14.36 -3.81
CA LEU A 237 13.39 15.78 -3.46
C LEU A 237 12.92 16.10 -2.04
N ALA A 238 12.01 15.29 -1.47
CA ALA A 238 11.53 15.46 -0.10
C ALA A 238 12.64 15.21 0.95
N PHE A 239 13.76 14.58 0.56
CA PHE A 239 14.96 14.52 1.40
C PHE A 239 15.66 15.88 1.58
N ASN A 240 15.27 16.91 0.81
CA ASN A 240 15.85 18.26 0.82
C ASN A 240 17.38 18.26 0.63
N ASP A 241 17.87 17.42 -0.27
CA ASP A 241 19.30 17.26 -0.53
C ASP A 241 19.75 17.89 -1.84
N GLU A 242 20.86 18.63 -1.80
CA GLU A 242 21.37 19.37 -2.96
C GLU A 242 22.01 18.45 -4.02
N HIS A 243 22.68 17.37 -3.59
CA HIS A 243 23.29 16.42 -4.52
C HIS A 243 22.22 15.64 -5.26
N ILE A 244 21.22 15.12 -4.55
CA ILE A 244 20.06 14.43 -5.17
C ILE A 244 19.37 15.36 -6.17
N ARG A 245 19.12 16.62 -5.80
CA ARG A 245 18.50 17.62 -6.69
C ARG A 245 19.32 17.80 -7.96
N SER A 246 20.62 18.07 -7.85
CA SER A 246 21.50 18.32 -8.99
C SER A 246 21.55 17.14 -9.96
N VAL A 247 21.64 15.91 -9.47
CA VAL A 247 21.64 14.70 -10.33
C VAL A 247 20.31 14.55 -11.07
N LEU A 248 19.19 14.75 -10.39
CA LEU A 248 17.86 14.65 -11.00
C LEU A 248 17.64 15.73 -12.07
N GLU A 249 18.01 16.99 -11.81
CA GLU A 249 17.91 18.06 -12.80
C GLU A 249 18.74 17.77 -14.06
N SER A 250 19.95 17.21 -13.88
CA SER A 250 20.85 16.88 -14.99
C SER A 250 20.40 15.66 -15.80
N ARG A 251 19.88 14.62 -15.14
CA ARG A 251 19.63 13.30 -15.77
C ARG A 251 18.17 13.02 -16.08
N TRP A 252 17.25 13.53 -15.28
CA TRP A 252 15.81 13.34 -15.48
C TRP A 252 15.21 14.47 -16.33
N GLY A 253 15.57 15.73 -16.01
CA GLY A 253 15.06 16.92 -16.68
C GLY A 253 14.56 17.97 -15.69
N VAL A 254 14.02 19.09 -16.21
CA VAL A 254 13.54 20.20 -15.39
C VAL A 254 12.38 19.73 -14.50
N ILE A 255 12.56 19.91 -13.19
CA ILE A 255 11.76 19.31 -12.11
C ILE A 255 10.36 19.95 -11.93
N GLN A 256 10.02 20.97 -12.71
CA GLN A 256 8.70 21.60 -12.74
C GLN A 256 8.46 22.18 -14.14
N GLU A 257 7.36 21.83 -14.79
CA GLU A 257 6.82 22.74 -15.80
C GLU A 257 6.45 24.04 -15.10
N THR A 258 6.97 25.16 -15.62
CA THR A 258 6.62 26.47 -15.07
C THR A 258 5.10 26.69 -15.20
N PRO A 259 4.47 27.50 -14.32
CA PRO A 259 3.06 27.88 -14.49
C PRO A 259 2.74 28.39 -15.90
N GLU A 260 3.72 29.05 -16.53
CA GLU A 260 3.61 29.53 -17.91
C GLU A 260 3.60 28.40 -18.95
N ALA A 261 4.47 27.39 -18.80
CA ALA A 261 4.46 26.21 -19.67
C ALA A 261 3.12 25.45 -19.58
N ARG A 262 2.58 25.30 -18.36
CA ARG A 262 1.26 24.68 -18.14
C ARG A 262 0.13 25.49 -18.80
N ARG A 263 0.16 26.83 -18.67
CA ARG A 263 -0.81 27.72 -19.33
C ARG A 263 -0.79 27.54 -20.85
N ILE A 264 0.40 27.52 -21.44
CA ILE A 264 0.58 27.30 -22.88
C ILE A 264 0.05 25.92 -23.30
N ALA A 265 0.31 24.88 -22.53
CA ALA A 265 -0.19 23.53 -22.79
C ALA A 265 -1.73 23.47 -22.70
N ILE A 266 -2.33 24.10 -21.69
CA ILE A 266 -3.79 24.20 -21.54
C ILE A 266 -4.38 24.91 -22.76
N GLU A 267 -3.84 26.06 -23.16
CA GLU A 267 -4.32 26.82 -24.32
C GLU A 267 -4.19 26.04 -25.64
N LYS A 268 -3.10 25.29 -25.81
CA LYS A 268 -2.92 24.39 -26.95
C LYS A 268 -4.05 23.36 -26.99
N TRP A 269 -4.24 22.60 -25.91
CA TRP A 269 -5.22 21.54 -25.88
C TRP A 269 -6.66 22.04 -25.92
N GLN A 270 -6.97 23.20 -25.35
CA GLN A 270 -8.27 23.84 -25.49
C GLN A 270 -8.62 24.14 -26.96
N LYS A 271 -7.63 24.51 -27.78
CA LYS A 271 -7.83 24.75 -29.21
C LYS A 271 -7.95 23.45 -30.02
N THR A 272 -7.23 22.40 -29.60
CA THR A 272 -7.25 21.11 -30.29
C THR A 272 -8.51 20.30 -29.97
N ILE A 273 -8.94 20.28 -28.70
CA ILE A 273 -10.08 19.49 -28.20
C ILE A 273 -11.37 20.27 -28.42
N THR A 274 -11.90 20.17 -29.64
CA THR A 274 -13.16 20.76 -30.09
C THR A 274 -14.25 19.70 -30.29
N PRO A 275 -15.55 20.05 -30.34
CA PRO A 275 -16.61 19.09 -30.65
C PRO A 275 -16.36 18.30 -31.95
N ASP A 276 -15.84 18.94 -32.99
CA ASP A 276 -15.53 18.30 -34.27
C ASP A 276 -14.37 17.30 -34.17
N SER A 277 -13.35 17.61 -33.36
CA SER A 277 -12.25 16.69 -33.10
C SER A 277 -12.71 15.48 -32.28
N LEU A 278 -13.54 15.72 -31.25
CA LEU A 278 -14.09 14.68 -30.39
C LEU A 278 -15.03 13.74 -31.16
N ALA A 279 -15.77 14.24 -32.15
CA ALA A 279 -16.62 13.42 -33.01
C ALA A 279 -15.85 12.40 -33.86
N LYS A 280 -14.54 12.59 -34.04
CA LYS A 280 -13.66 11.71 -34.83
C LYS A 280 -12.84 10.74 -33.97
N THR A 281 -13.08 10.72 -32.66
CA THR A 281 -12.30 9.92 -31.70
C THR A 281 -12.75 8.45 -31.68
N SER A 282 -11.80 7.57 -31.39
CA SER A 282 -12.10 6.17 -31.07
C SER A 282 -12.39 6.04 -29.57
N LEU A 283 -13.66 5.79 -29.22
CA LEU A 283 -14.04 5.51 -27.83
C LEU A 283 -13.41 4.23 -27.28
N GLU A 284 -13.13 3.26 -28.15
CA GLU A 284 -12.47 2.00 -27.77
C GLU A 284 -11.01 2.24 -27.36
N ASN A 285 -10.25 2.96 -28.20
CA ASN A 285 -8.88 3.36 -27.88
C ASN A 285 -8.85 4.26 -26.64
N GLY A 286 -9.78 5.21 -26.55
CA GLY A 286 -9.91 6.09 -25.38
C GLY A 286 -10.17 5.32 -24.08
N ALA A 287 -10.96 4.25 -24.14
CA ALA A 287 -11.19 3.38 -23.00
C ALA A 287 -9.91 2.62 -22.58
N GLU A 288 -9.12 2.13 -23.54
CA GLU A 288 -7.84 1.49 -23.25
C GLU A 288 -6.82 2.46 -22.64
N LEU A 289 -6.73 3.68 -23.20
CA LEU A 289 -5.88 4.74 -22.66
C LEU A 289 -6.31 5.14 -21.25
N PHE A 290 -7.61 5.23 -20.98
CA PHE A 290 -8.13 5.46 -19.64
C PHE A 290 -7.73 4.34 -18.67
N ARG A 291 -7.87 3.07 -19.08
CA ARG A 291 -7.45 1.91 -18.26
C ARG A 291 -5.98 1.97 -17.90
N LYS A 292 -5.14 2.32 -18.88
CA LYS A 292 -3.68 2.35 -18.74
C LYS A 292 -3.19 3.53 -17.88
N ASN A 293 -3.79 4.70 -18.03
CA ASN A 293 -3.23 5.94 -17.46
C ASN A 293 -4.04 6.49 -16.27
N CYS A 294 -5.34 6.22 -16.18
CA CYS A 294 -6.23 6.87 -15.23
C CYS A 294 -6.91 5.88 -14.26
N ALA A 295 -7.27 4.68 -14.72
CA ALA A 295 -8.07 3.72 -13.96
C ALA A 295 -7.34 3.13 -12.74
N SER A 296 -6.01 3.25 -12.69
CA SER A 296 -5.22 2.91 -11.51
C SER A 296 -5.59 3.76 -10.30
N CYS A 297 -6.11 4.97 -10.51
CA CYS A 297 -6.46 5.91 -9.45
C CYS A 297 -7.95 6.31 -9.48
N HIS A 298 -8.53 6.48 -10.66
CA HIS A 298 -9.87 7.00 -10.86
C HIS A 298 -10.86 5.95 -11.31
N LYS A 299 -12.13 6.19 -10.98
CA LYS A 299 -13.26 5.39 -11.45
C LYS A 299 -14.01 6.11 -12.56
N LEU A 300 -14.46 5.39 -13.58
CA LEU A 300 -15.34 5.88 -14.63
C LEU A 300 -16.26 4.74 -15.10
N TYR A 301 -17.58 4.97 -15.12
CA TYR A 301 -18.59 3.93 -15.45
C TYR A 301 -18.50 2.66 -14.59
N GLY A 302 -18.09 2.81 -13.33
CA GLY A 302 -17.90 1.68 -12.42
C GLY A 302 -16.56 0.95 -12.58
N GLU A 303 -15.76 1.26 -13.60
CA GLU A 303 -14.44 0.69 -13.84
C GLU A 303 -13.33 1.55 -13.23
N GLY A 304 -12.30 0.94 -12.64
CA GLY A 304 -11.15 1.62 -12.03
C GLY A 304 -11.18 1.66 -10.49
N LYS A 305 -10.21 2.37 -9.90
CA LYS A 305 -10.01 2.46 -8.44
C LYS A 305 -10.57 3.76 -7.84
N THR A 306 -10.49 3.88 -6.52
CA THR A 306 -11.01 5.02 -5.74
C THR A 306 -9.90 5.70 -4.92
N ILE A 307 -8.71 5.82 -5.51
CA ILE A 307 -7.60 6.59 -4.93
C ILE A 307 -7.88 8.08 -5.13
N GLY A 308 -8.23 8.44 -6.37
CA GLY A 308 -8.76 9.75 -6.74
C GLY A 308 -10.30 9.76 -6.79
N PRO A 309 -10.90 10.93 -7.04
CA PRO A 309 -12.35 11.06 -7.18
C PRO A 309 -12.92 10.20 -8.33
N ASP A 310 -14.16 9.73 -8.15
CA ASP A 310 -14.94 9.10 -9.21
C ASP A 310 -15.27 10.13 -10.28
N LEU A 311 -14.80 9.90 -11.49
CA LEU A 311 -14.97 10.82 -12.61
C LEU A 311 -16.36 10.72 -13.22
N THR A 312 -17.13 9.64 -12.98
CA THR A 312 -18.45 9.43 -13.58
C THR A 312 -19.39 10.62 -13.34
N GLY A 313 -19.38 11.17 -12.12
CA GLY A 313 -20.17 12.32 -11.69
C GLY A 313 -19.44 13.66 -11.71
N ALA A 314 -18.19 13.72 -12.19
CA ALA A 314 -17.42 14.95 -12.26
C ALA A 314 -17.90 15.87 -13.39
N ASN A 315 -17.41 17.12 -13.43
CA ASN A 315 -17.67 18.09 -14.49
C ASN A 315 -16.92 17.77 -15.81
N ARG A 316 -16.90 16.48 -16.18
CA ARG A 316 -16.18 15.94 -17.33
C ARG A 316 -16.74 16.36 -18.69
N SER A 317 -17.84 17.10 -18.73
CA SER A 317 -18.30 17.76 -19.96
C SER A 317 -17.51 19.04 -20.29
N SER A 318 -16.77 19.59 -19.32
CA SER A 318 -15.94 20.76 -19.52
C SER A 318 -14.50 20.34 -19.85
N VAL A 319 -14.04 20.65 -21.07
CA VAL A 319 -12.66 20.46 -21.51
C VAL A 319 -11.70 21.24 -20.62
N GLU A 320 -12.05 22.49 -20.30
CA GLU A 320 -11.24 23.36 -19.42
C GLU A 320 -11.07 22.75 -18.03
N TYR A 321 -12.15 22.25 -17.42
CA TYR A 321 -12.08 21.57 -16.13
C TYR A 321 -11.14 20.36 -16.16
N LEU A 322 -11.24 19.52 -17.19
CA LEU A 322 -10.37 18.36 -17.33
C LEU A 322 -8.92 18.75 -17.55
N LEU A 323 -8.64 19.72 -18.42
CA LEU A 323 -7.27 20.18 -18.70
C LEU A 323 -6.59 20.78 -17.48
N ILE A 324 -7.30 21.62 -16.72
CA ILE A 324 -6.74 22.19 -15.48
C ILE A 324 -6.35 21.07 -14.51
N ASN A 325 -7.21 20.08 -14.30
CA ASN A 325 -6.92 18.99 -13.35
C ASN A 325 -5.88 17.98 -13.86
N ILE A 326 -5.74 17.80 -15.19
CA ILE A 326 -4.79 16.85 -15.79
C ILE A 326 -3.39 17.45 -15.95
N LEU A 327 -3.31 18.72 -16.35
CA LEU A 327 -2.04 19.42 -16.61
C LEU A 327 -1.53 20.19 -15.39
N ASP A 328 -2.42 20.58 -14.48
CA ASP A 328 -2.08 21.18 -13.19
C ASP A 328 -2.87 20.51 -12.05
N PRO A 329 -2.57 19.24 -11.72
CA PRO A 329 -3.28 18.50 -10.68
C PRO A 329 -3.11 19.10 -9.28
N HIS A 330 -2.24 20.10 -9.11
CA HIS A 330 -1.93 20.73 -7.83
C HIS A 330 -2.68 22.04 -7.59
N ALA A 331 -3.29 22.65 -8.62
CA ALA A 331 -3.94 23.95 -8.53
C ALA A 331 -5.08 23.99 -7.50
N VAL A 332 -5.95 22.99 -7.50
CA VAL A 332 -7.10 22.91 -6.58
C VAL A 332 -7.28 21.46 -6.12
N VAL A 333 -6.76 21.17 -4.92
CA VAL A 333 -6.80 19.83 -4.34
C VAL A 333 -7.77 19.81 -3.16
N PRO A 334 -8.86 19.03 -3.20
CA PRO A 334 -9.71 18.87 -2.03
C PRO A 334 -8.90 18.31 -0.85
N LYS A 335 -9.15 18.81 0.37
CA LYS A 335 -8.37 18.45 1.57
C LYS A 335 -8.17 16.93 1.74
N GLN A 336 -9.21 16.15 1.45
CA GLN A 336 -9.20 14.68 1.55
C GLN A 336 -8.29 13.95 0.55
N PHE A 337 -7.77 14.65 -0.48
CA PHE A 337 -6.84 14.10 -1.47
C PHE A 337 -5.46 14.77 -1.40
N THR A 338 -5.19 15.56 -0.36
CA THR A 338 -3.88 16.18 -0.13
C THR A 338 -2.89 15.16 0.40
N THR A 339 -1.68 15.17 -0.16
CA THR A 339 -0.59 14.29 0.27
C THR A 339 0.06 14.80 1.55
N SER A 340 0.53 13.86 2.35
CA SER A 340 1.35 14.10 3.54
C SER A 340 2.69 13.40 3.36
N VAL A 341 3.76 14.07 3.79
CA VAL A 341 5.07 13.47 3.99
C VAL A 341 5.14 13.02 5.45
N LEU A 342 5.38 11.74 5.66
CA LEU A 342 5.50 11.10 6.98
C LEU A 342 6.95 10.65 7.15
N VAL A 343 7.66 11.25 8.11
CA VAL A 343 8.98 10.80 8.54
C VAL A 343 8.76 9.82 9.67
N LEU A 344 9.27 8.59 9.52
CA LEU A 344 9.16 7.53 10.51
C LEU A 344 10.38 7.53 11.42
N GLN A 345 10.20 7.03 12.64
CA GLN A 345 11.26 6.89 13.64
C GLN A 345 12.39 5.96 13.17
N ASP A 346 12.09 5.04 12.28
CA ASP A 346 13.09 4.14 11.69
C ASP A 346 13.89 4.80 10.56
N GLY A 347 13.67 6.09 10.24
CA GLY A 347 14.37 6.83 9.20
C GLY A 347 13.73 6.77 7.82
N ARG A 348 12.62 6.04 7.65
CA ARG A 348 11.86 6.05 6.40
C ARG A 348 11.09 7.33 6.20
N ILE A 349 10.90 7.70 4.94
CA ILE A 349 9.94 8.70 4.48
C ILE A 349 8.86 7.98 3.67
N VAL A 350 7.60 8.20 4.04
CA VAL A 350 6.44 7.73 3.30
C VAL A 350 5.65 8.95 2.83
N THR A 351 5.36 9.03 1.54
CA THR A 351 4.54 10.10 0.96
C THR A 351 3.24 9.53 0.41
N GLY A 352 2.11 10.08 0.84
CA GLY A 352 0.80 9.60 0.40
C GLY A 352 -0.35 10.33 1.07
N VAL A 353 -1.57 9.96 0.71
CA VAL A 353 -2.80 10.51 1.30
C VAL A 353 -3.19 9.69 2.52
N VAL A 354 -3.41 10.34 3.67
CA VAL A 354 -3.94 9.66 4.85
C VAL A 354 -5.43 9.42 4.64
N VAL A 355 -5.83 8.18 4.37
CA VAL A 355 -7.21 7.79 4.04
C VAL A 355 -8.00 7.28 5.25
N SER A 356 -7.29 6.89 6.31
CA SER A 356 -7.89 6.51 7.60
C SER A 356 -6.90 6.79 8.72
N GLU A 357 -7.40 7.24 9.86
CA GLU A 357 -6.61 7.55 11.06
C GLU A 357 -7.41 7.11 12.28
N THR A 358 -6.75 6.34 13.15
CA THR A 358 -7.24 5.96 14.48
C THR A 358 -6.24 6.42 15.52
N GLU A 359 -6.55 6.26 16.81
CA GLU A 359 -5.59 6.56 17.88
C GLU A 359 -4.28 5.75 17.79
N GLN A 360 -4.30 4.60 17.10
CA GLN A 360 -3.17 3.65 17.08
C GLN A 360 -2.49 3.55 15.71
N THR A 361 -3.23 3.78 14.62
CA THR A 361 -2.73 3.53 13.26
C THR A 361 -3.17 4.59 12.26
N LEU A 362 -2.34 4.80 11.24
CA LEU A 362 -2.62 5.56 10.03
C LEU A 362 -2.65 4.60 8.85
N VAL A 363 -3.66 4.72 7.98
CA VAL A 363 -3.66 4.08 6.66
C VAL A 363 -3.33 5.14 5.62
N VAL A 364 -2.23 4.93 4.91
CA VAL A 364 -1.67 5.86 3.94
C VAL A 364 -1.78 5.25 2.56
N GLN A 365 -2.52 5.91 1.67
CA GLN A 365 -2.58 5.58 0.26
C GLN A 365 -1.43 6.27 -0.48
N THR A 366 -0.46 5.48 -0.93
CA THR A 366 0.58 5.91 -1.88
C THR A 366 0.03 5.86 -3.31
N ASP A 367 0.83 6.22 -4.31
CA ASP A 367 0.44 6.09 -5.72
C ASP A 367 0.27 4.64 -6.19
N ARG A 368 0.68 3.66 -5.37
CA ARG A 368 0.64 2.23 -5.71
C ARG A 368 -0.16 1.38 -4.74
N GLU A 369 -0.01 1.62 -3.44
CA GLU A 369 -0.55 0.75 -2.40
C GLU A 369 -0.99 1.49 -1.13
N GLN A 370 -1.73 0.77 -0.28
CA GLN A 370 -2.04 1.22 1.07
C GLN A 370 -1.02 0.65 2.05
N ILE A 371 -0.47 1.52 2.87
CA ILE A 371 0.46 1.17 3.95
C ILE A 371 -0.22 1.51 5.27
N THR A 372 -0.26 0.56 6.19
CA THR A 372 -0.70 0.79 7.56
C THR A 372 0.51 1.01 8.44
N LEU A 373 0.55 2.15 9.12
CA LEU A 373 1.63 2.57 10.01
C LEU A 373 1.09 2.73 11.42
N ALA A 374 1.85 2.37 12.45
CA ALA A 374 1.50 2.77 13.81
C ALA A 374 1.71 4.28 13.99
N VAL A 375 0.78 4.97 14.65
CA VAL A 375 0.92 6.40 14.97
C VAL A 375 2.21 6.64 15.77
N SER A 376 2.55 5.70 16.67
CA SER A 376 3.77 5.75 17.46
C SER A 376 5.06 5.60 16.66
N GLU A 377 5.02 5.21 15.39
CA GLU A 377 6.19 5.15 14.50
C GLU A 377 6.40 6.43 13.70
N VAL A 378 5.41 7.33 13.65
CA VAL A 378 5.52 8.58 12.91
C VAL A 378 6.23 9.62 13.79
N ALA A 379 7.41 10.04 13.37
CA ALA A 379 8.19 11.08 14.03
C ALA A 379 7.72 12.48 13.61
N GLU A 380 7.45 12.68 12.32
CA GLU A 380 6.98 13.95 11.77
C GLU A 380 5.92 13.72 10.70
N ARG A 381 4.91 14.59 10.66
CA ARG A 381 3.89 14.64 9.61
C ARG A 381 3.79 16.05 9.06
N ARG A 382 3.95 16.19 7.75
CA ARG A 382 3.76 17.46 7.03
C ARG A 382 2.77 17.28 5.89
N ASN A 383 1.64 17.99 5.95
CA ASN A 383 0.74 18.08 4.80
C ASN A 383 1.36 19.03 3.76
N THR A 384 1.45 18.59 2.51
CA THR A 384 2.06 19.37 1.42
C THR A 384 1.05 20.26 0.70
N GLY A 385 -0.25 20.01 0.87
CA GLY A 385 -1.33 20.60 0.07
C GLY A 385 -1.37 20.09 -1.37
N GLN A 386 -0.44 19.21 -1.78
CA GLN A 386 -0.29 18.75 -3.15
C GLN A 386 -1.10 17.47 -3.41
N SER A 387 -1.58 17.31 -4.64
CA SER A 387 -2.23 16.09 -5.12
C SER A 387 -1.28 14.90 -5.21
N LEU A 388 -1.84 13.70 -5.04
CA LEU A 388 -1.16 12.44 -5.33
C LEU A 388 -1.04 12.18 -6.84
N MET A 389 -1.90 12.82 -7.64
CA MET A 389 -1.90 12.68 -9.09
C MET A 389 -0.55 13.17 -9.67
N PRO A 390 0.08 12.39 -10.56
CA PRO A 390 1.36 12.78 -11.16
C PRO A 390 1.18 13.87 -12.23
N ASP A 391 2.23 14.67 -12.44
CA ASP A 391 2.32 15.59 -13.58
C ASP A 391 2.65 14.83 -14.88
N GLY A 392 2.53 15.50 -16.03
CA GLY A 392 3.02 14.98 -17.32
C GLY A 392 2.24 13.78 -17.86
N LEU A 393 0.98 13.60 -17.45
CA LEU A 393 0.14 12.46 -17.84
C LEU A 393 -0.12 12.37 -19.35
N LEU A 394 -0.01 13.49 -20.08
CA LEU A 394 -0.23 13.55 -21.52
C LEU A 394 1.08 13.48 -22.33
N ASP A 395 2.25 13.60 -21.71
CA ASP A 395 3.52 13.83 -22.41
C ASP A 395 3.96 12.66 -23.29
N LYS A 396 3.53 11.45 -22.92
CA LYS A 396 3.83 10.20 -23.64
C LYS A 396 2.74 9.82 -24.64
N LEU A 397 1.68 10.61 -24.76
CA LEU A 397 0.58 10.37 -25.67
C LEU A 397 0.74 11.21 -26.93
N THR A 398 0.45 10.60 -28.08
CA THR A 398 0.28 11.31 -29.34
C THR A 398 -0.97 12.19 -29.31
N GLU A 399 -1.07 13.15 -30.22
CA GLU A 399 -2.24 14.04 -30.30
C GLU A 399 -3.56 13.27 -30.47
N GLN A 400 -3.56 12.23 -31.31
CA GLN A 400 -4.74 11.39 -31.50
C GLN A 400 -5.10 10.59 -30.24
N GLU A 401 -4.11 10.08 -29.51
CA GLU A 401 -4.36 9.37 -28.25
C GLU A 401 -4.95 10.30 -27.18
N VAL A 402 -4.49 11.55 -27.10
CA VAL A 402 -5.09 12.54 -26.20
C VAL A 402 -6.54 12.82 -26.60
N LEU A 403 -6.81 13.01 -27.89
CA LEU A 403 -8.18 13.18 -28.38
C LEU A 403 -9.07 11.97 -28.05
N ASP A 404 -8.60 10.75 -28.32
CA ASP A 404 -9.32 9.51 -28.01
C ASP A 404 -9.62 9.38 -26.51
N LEU A 405 -8.64 9.67 -25.66
CA LEU A 405 -8.78 9.68 -24.21
C LEU A 405 -9.86 10.68 -23.75
N PHE A 406 -9.79 11.93 -24.23
CA PHE A 406 -10.79 12.94 -23.89
C PHE A 406 -12.17 12.58 -24.45
N GLY A 407 -12.24 12.06 -25.69
CA GLY A 407 -13.47 11.55 -26.29
C GLY A 407 -14.17 10.55 -25.38
N PHE A 408 -13.43 9.56 -24.86
CA PHE A 408 -13.97 8.57 -23.95
C PHE A 408 -14.34 9.14 -22.56
N ILE A 409 -13.46 9.96 -21.95
CA ILE A 409 -13.72 10.57 -20.63
C ILE A 409 -14.96 11.46 -20.68
N MET A 410 -15.17 12.19 -21.77
CA MET A 410 -16.26 13.15 -21.94
C MET A 410 -17.57 12.51 -22.44
N PHE A 411 -17.49 11.35 -23.10
CA PHE A 411 -18.64 10.62 -23.65
C PHE A 411 -19.71 10.35 -22.58
N ARG A 412 -21.01 10.58 -22.82
CA ARG A 412 -22.05 10.19 -21.84
C ARG A 412 -22.81 8.99 -22.38
N LYS A 413 -22.76 7.87 -21.65
CA LYS A 413 -23.56 6.67 -21.94
C LYS A 413 -25.05 6.95 -21.74
#